data_AF-B9JTW6-F1
#
_entry.id   AF-B9JTW6-F1
#
_cell.length_a   1.000
_cell.length_b   1.000
_cell.length_c   1.000
_cell.angle_alpha   90.00
_cell.angle_beta   90.00
_cell.angle_gamma   90.00
#
_symmetry.space_group_name_H-M   'P 1'
#
loop_
_entity.id
_entity.type
_entity.pdbx_description
1 polymer ?
#
loop_
_entity_poly.entity_id
_entity_poly.type
_entity_poly.pdbx_seq_one_letter_code
_entity_poly.pdbx_strand_id
1 'polypeptide(L)'
;MTSGETVNVVLDFTKCTSTDDQKKPGMMRGDLRISAFLIRPDNSISFSDEHFTITTMDKEPIYQFLRYSLKPDETASFTMTTLSMPEKAHKGEVIAYNCKFATA
;
A
#
# COMPACT_ATOMS: atom_id res chain seq x y z
N MET A 1 6.58 -0.60 -18.55
CA MET A 1 5.34 -1.35 -18.28
C MET A 1 4.55 -1.41 -19.56
N THR A 2 4.70 -2.52 -20.28
CA THR A 2 3.83 -2.88 -21.40
C THR A 2 2.76 -3.88 -20.92
N SER A 3 1.73 -4.10 -21.74
CA SER A 3 0.64 -5.02 -21.40
C SER A 3 1.16 -6.45 -21.17
N GLY A 4 0.82 -7.06 -20.03
CA GLY A 4 1.11 -8.46 -19.71
C GLY A 4 2.43 -8.73 -18.95
N GLU A 5 3.24 -7.70 -18.69
CA GLU A 5 4.47 -7.85 -17.89
C GLU A 5 4.15 -8.18 -16.41
N THR A 6 4.92 -9.10 -15.83
CA THR A 6 4.92 -9.29 -14.38
C THR A 6 5.68 -8.15 -13.72
N VAL A 7 5.03 -7.45 -12.79
CA VAL A 7 5.63 -6.34 -12.04
C VAL A 7 5.72 -6.72 -10.58
N ASN A 8 6.92 -6.57 -10.02
CA ASN A 8 7.17 -6.75 -8.59
C ASN A 8 7.52 -5.40 -7.97
N VAL A 9 7.06 -5.18 -6.74
CA VAL A 9 7.33 -3.98 -5.97
C VAL A 9 7.99 -4.38 -4.67
N VAL A 10 9.09 -3.70 -4.34
CA VAL A 10 9.69 -3.75 -3.00
C VAL A 10 9.28 -2.49 -2.27
N LEU A 11 8.68 -2.66 -1.10
CA LEU A 11 8.19 -1.61 -0.24
C LEU A 11 9.16 -1.44 0.93
N ASP A 12 9.74 -0.26 1.06
CA ASP A 12 10.55 0.11 2.21
C ASP A 12 9.97 1.36 2.87
N PHE A 13 8.98 1.17 3.74
CA PHE A 13 8.31 2.27 4.42
C PHE A 13 9.22 3.01 5.41
N THR A 14 10.41 2.47 5.71
CA THR A 14 11.45 3.18 6.49
C THR A 14 12.01 4.41 5.76
N LYS A 15 11.78 4.49 4.44
CA LYS A 15 12.16 5.62 3.58
C LYS A 15 10.97 6.53 3.22
N CYS A 16 9.79 6.28 3.78
CA CYS A 16 8.58 7.05 3.54
C CYS A 16 8.25 7.94 4.74
N THR A 17 7.40 8.94 4.53
CA THR A 17 6.86 9.79 5.59
C THR A 17 5.38 9.49 5.81
N SER A 18 4.95 9.38 7.06
CA SER A 18 3.51 9.28 7.37
C SER A 18 2.80 10.57 6.95
N THR A 19 1.58 10.45 6.40
CA THR A 19 0.76 11.63 6.09
C THR A 19 0.30 12.36 7.35
N ASP A 20 0.12 11.62 8.45
CA ASP A 20 -0.46 12.14 9.68
C ASP A 20 0.62 12.63 10.65
N ASP A 21 1.83 12.08 10.56
CA ASP A 21 3.02 12.56 11.27
C ASP A 21 4.26 12.47 10.39
N GLN A 22 4.56 13.55 9.68
CA GLN A 22 5.68 13.60 8.74
C GLN A 22 7.05 13.34 9.38
N LYS A 23 7.16 13.34 10.72
CA LYS A 23 8.41 13.06 11.45
C LYS A 23 8.62 11.59 11.76
N LYS A 24 7.63 10.71 11.51
CA LYS A 24 7.74 9.29 11.78
C LYS A 24 7.73 8.47 10.49
N PRO A 25 8.88 7.90 10.09
CA PRO A 25 8.90 6.92 9.02
C PRO A 25 8.14 5.66 9.43
N GLY A 26 7.67 4.89 8.44
CA GLY A 26 7.16 3.56 8.70
C GLY A 26 8.27 2.62 9.19
N MET A 27 7.90 1.52 9.83
CA MET A 27 8.86 0.49 10.27
C MET A 27 8.83 -0.77 9.40
N MET A 28 7.95 -0.80 8.41
CA MET A 28 7.63 -2.00 7.64
C MET A 28 8.46 -2.06 6.34
N ARG A 29 8.90 -3.28 6.00
CA ARG A 29 9.47 -3.64 4.71
C ARG A 29 8.75 -4.87 4.18
N GLY A 30 8.54 -4.95 2.88
CA GLY A 30 7.89 -6.09 2.26
C GLY A 30 7.99 -6.05 0.74
N ASP A 31 7.39 -7.03 0.09
CA ASP A 31 7.29 -7.11 -1.36
C ASP A 31 5.87 -7.48 -1.79
N LEU A 32 5.55 -7.18 -3.04
CA LEU A 32 4.28 -7.50 -3.66
C LEU A 32 4.50 -7.77 -5.15
N ARG A 33 3.99 -8.91 -5.62
CA ARG A 33 3.75 -9.12 -7.04
C ARG A 33 2.41 -8.50 -7.41
N ILE A 34 2.41 -7.48 -8.25
CA ILE A 34 1.18 -6.81 -8.67
C ILE A 34 0.39 -7.75 -9.58
N SER A 35 -0.84 -8.06 -9.19
CA SER A 35 -1.77 -8.87 -9.99
C SER A 35 -2.43 -8.07 -11.12
N ALA A 36 -2.77 -6.81 -10.85
CA ALA A 36 -3.38 -5.89 -11.80
C ALA A 36 -3.03 -4.43 -11.46
N PHE A 37 -2.94 -3.59 -12.48
CA PHE A 37 -2.77 -2.15 -12.34
C PHE A 37 -3.56 -1.39 -13.41
N LEU A 38 -3.82 -0.12 -13.14
CA LEU A 38 -4.39 0.84 -14.08
C LEU A 38 -3.37 1.94 -14.35
N ILE A 39 -3.17 2.26 -15.63
CA ILE A 39 -2.50 3.50 -16.04
C ILE A 39 -3.59 4.54 -16.26
N ARG A 40 -3.54 5.65 -15.52
CA ARG A 40 -4.49 6.75 -15.60
C ARG A 40 -4.10 7.76 -16.70
N PRO A 41 -5.01 8.66 -17.13
CA PRO A 41 -4.71 9.67 -18.15
C PRO A 41 -3.57 10.64 -17.79
N ASP A 42 -3.29 10.84 -16.50
CA ASP A 42 -2.17 11.64 -15.99
C ASP A 42 -0.85 10.84 -15.92
N ASN A 43 -0.80 9.65 -16.54
CA ASN A 43 0.28 8.67 -16.49
C ASN A 43 0.61 8.15 -15.08
N SER A 44 -0.25 8.39 -14.09
CA SER A 44 -0.11 7.73 -12.80
C SER A 44 -0.52 6.26 -12.90
N ILE A 45 0.16 5.41 -12.12
CA ILE A 45 -0.14 3.98 -12.02
C ILE A 45 -0.85 3.74 -10.70
N SER A 46 -1.94 2.99 -10.73
CA SER A 46 -2.68 2.60 -9.54
C SER A 46 -2.85 1.10 -9.48
N PHE A 47 -2.64 0.56 -8.29
CA PHE A 47 -2.92 -0.84 -8.02
C PHE A 47 -3.33 -0.99 -6.56
N SER A 48 -3.93 -2.13 -6.26
CA SER A 48 -4.34 -2.50 -4.92
C SER A 48 -4.01 -3.95 -4.65
N ASP A 49 -3.89 -4.26 -3.37
CA ASP A 49 -3.78 -5.62 -2.88
C ASP A 49 -4.72 -5.80 -1.68
N GLU A 50 -5.14 -7.03 -1.45
CA GLU A 50 -5.94 -7.40 -0.30
C GLU A 50 -5.21 -8.47 0.51
N HIS A 51 -5.06 -8.23 1.81
CA HIS A 51 -4.40 -9.15 2.72
C HIS A 51 -5.35 -9.57 3.83
N PHE A 52 -5.80 -10.82 3.77
CA PHE A 52 -6.53 -11.44 4.88
C PHE A 52 -5.54 -11.99 5.90
N THR A 53 -5.72 -11.64 7.17
CA THR A 53 -4.84 -12.11 8.24
C THR A 53 -5.54 -12.10 9.60
N ILE A 54 -4.81 -12.51 10.63
CA ILE A 54 -5.27 -12.52 12.02
C ILE A 54 -4.43 -11.51 12.81
N THR A 55 -5.07 -10.66 13.60
CA THR A 55 -4.35 -9.69 14.44
C THR A 55 -3.45 -10.40 15.44
N THR A 56 -2.26 -9.84 15.68
CA THR A 56 -1.29 -10.46 16.60
C THR A 56 -1.74 -10.38 18.06
N MET A 57 -2.41 -9.29 18.44
CA MET A 57 -2.82 -9.01 19.82
C MET A 57 -4.13 -9.71 20.19
N ASP A 58 -5.22 -9.46 19.44
CA ASP A 58 -6.57 -9.94 19.80
C ASP A 58 -6.95 -11.27 19.14
N LYS A 59 -6.10 -11.79 18.24
CA LYS A 59 -6.34 -13.02 17.47
C LYS A 59 -7.63 -12.98 16.63
N GLU A 60 -8.05 -11.80 16.19
CA GLU A 60 -9.24 -11.63 15.38
C GLU A 60 -8.93 -11.61 13.87
N PRO A 61 -9.80 -12.20 13.03
CA PRO A 61 -9.66 -12.10 11.57
C PRO A 61 -9.91 -10.67 11.09
N ILE A 62 -9.08 -10.22 10.15
CA ILE A 62 -9.17 -8.91 9.51
C ILE A 62 -8.88 -8.98 8.01
N TYR A 63 -9.43 -8.03 7.26
CA TYR A 63 -8.98 -7.71 5.90
C TYR A 63 -8.22 -6.39 5.89
N GLN A 64 -7.10 -6.35 5.20
CA GLN A 64 -6.34 -5.14 4.92
C GLN A 64 -6.44 -4.82 3.43
N PHE A 65 -6.96 -3.65 3.09
CA PHE A 65 -7.01 -3.13 1.74
C PHE A 65 -5.86 -2.15 1.55
N LEU A 66 -4.88 -2.56 0.73
CA LEU A 66 -3.65 -1.86 0.45
C LEU A 66 -3.82 -1.16 -0.90
N ARG A 67 -3.59 0.16 -0.96
CA ARG A 67 -3.74 0.95 -2.19
C ARG A 67 -2.47 1.73 -2.47
N TYR A 68 -2.05 1.71 -3.72
CA TYR A 68 -0.83 2.32 -4.18
C TYR A 68 -1.12 3.24 -5.37
N SER A 69 -0.51 4.41 -5.38
CA SER A 69 -0.53 5.33 -6.52
C SER A 69 0.90 5.82 -6.78
N LEU A 70 1.42 5.56 -7.97
CA LEU A 70 2.71 6.04 -8.44
C LEU A 70 2.49 7.17 -9.42
N LYS A 71 3.19 8.29 -9.28
CA LYS A 71 3.12 9.44 -10.18
C LYS A 71 4.39 9.56 -11.03
N PRO A 72 4.33 10.22 -12.20
CA PRO A 72 5.51 10.43 -13.03
C PRO A 72 6.63 11.24 -12.39
N ASP A 73 6.35 12.01 -11.34
CA ASP A 73 7.31 12.84 -10.58
C ASP A 73 8.07 12.04 -9.48
N GLU A 74 8.10 10.71 -9.64
CA GLU A 74 8.72 9.76 -8.73
C GLU A 74 8.09 9.73 -7.33
N THR A 75 6.94 10.38 -7.13
CA THR A 75 6.19 10.26 -5.87
C THR A 75 5.27 9.06 -5.89
N ALA A 76 5.17 8.41 -4.74
CA ALA A 76 4.26 7.31 -4.51
C ALA A 76 3.44 7.59 -3.25
N SER A 77 2.15 7.27 -3.28
CA SER A 77 1.33 7.23 -2.08
C SER A 77 0.87 5.80 -1.81
N PHE A 78 0.81 5.48 -0.52
CA PHE A 78 0.30 4.23 0.00
C PHE A 78 -0.78 4.52 1.03
N THR A 79 -1.87 3.76 1.00
CA THR A 79 -2.85 3.72 2.09
C THR A 79 -3.20 2.28 2.44
N MET A 80 -3.44 2.01 3.72
CA MET A 80 -3.96 0.74 4.22
C MET A 80 -5.19 0.99 5.06
N THR A 81 -6.29 0.38 4.66
CA THR A 81 -7.53 0.35 5.43
C THR A 81 -7.73 -1.03 6.01
N THR A 82 -7.94 -1.13 7.32
CA THR A 82 -8.23 -2.42 7.97
C THR A 82 -9.73 -2.52 8.27
N LEU A 83 -10.34 -3.65 7.92
CA LEU A 83 -11.72 -3.99 8.25
C LEU A 83 -11.76 -5.22 9.18
N SER A 84 -12.66 -5.19 10.17
CA SER A 84 -12.98 -6.35 11.00
C SER A 84 -13.74 -7.43 10.22
N MET A 85 -13.78 -8.65 10.76
CA MET A 85 -14.62 -9.72 10.22
C MET A 85 -15.47 -10.34 11.33
N PRO A 86 -16.71 -10.74 11.03
CA PRO A 86 -17.37 -10.72 9.71
C PRO A 86 -18.04 -9.39 9.33
N GLU A 87 -18.12 -8.41 10.23
CA GLU A 87 -18.95 -7.20 10.07
C GLU A 87 -18.41 -6.25 9.00
N LYS A 88 -17.14 -6.38 8.59
CA LYS A 88 -16.45 -5.50 7.64
C LYS A 88 -16.46 -4.03 8.08
N ALA A 89 -16.49 -3.79 9.39
CA ALA A 89 -16.41 -2.45 9.95
C ALA A 89 -14.95 -1.96 9.94
N HIS A 90 -14.73 -0.66 9.73
CA HIS A 90 -13.39 -0.07 9.84
C HIS A 90 -12.78 -0.31 11.23
N LYS A 91 -11.53 -0.77 11.27
CA LYS A 91 -10.78 -1.06 12.50
C LYS A 91 -9.48 -0.26 12.53
N GLY A 92 -9.32 0.58 13.56
CA GLY A 92 -8.12 1.40 13.76
C GLY A 92 -8.01 2.58 12.78
N GLU A 93 -6.85 3.23 12.78
CA GLU A 93 -6.54 4.35 11.89
C GLU A 93 -6.19 3.85 10.48
N VAL A 94 -6.47 4.68 9.48
CA VAL A 94 -5.97 4.45 8.12
C VAL A 94 -4.48 4.77 8.12
N ILE A 95 -3.66 3.78 7.79
CA ILE A 95 -2.22 4.03 7.63
C ILE A 95 -2.01 4.65 6.26
N ALA A 96 -1.27 5.76 6.20
CA ALA A 96 -0.96 6.41 4.93
C ALA A 96 0.48 6.93 4.90
N TYR A 97 1.17 6.68 3.78
CA TYR A 97 2.56 7.06 3.57
C TYR A 97 2.74 7.79 2.24
N ASN A 98 3.59 8.80 2.24
CA ASN A 98 4.18 9.38 1.05
C ASN A 98 5.61 8.86 0.90
N CYS A 99 5.92 8.35 -0.28
CA CYS A 99 7.17 7.71 -0.61
C CYS A 99 7.76 8.33 -1.88
N LYS A 100 9.05 8.10 -2.09
CA LYS A 100 9.67 8.17 -3.41
C LYS A 100 9.85 6.76 -3.95
N PHE A 101 9.71 6.57 -5.26
CA PHE A 101 10.02 5.29 -5.90
C PHE A 101 11.15 5.47 -6.90
N ALA A 102 11.90 4.38 -7.11
CA ALA A 102 12.92 4.28 -8.14
C ALA A 102 12.75 2.93 -8.83
N THR A 103 13.04 2.86 -10.12
CA THR A 103 13.16 1.61 -10.84
C THR A 103 14.57 1.07 -10.65
N ALA A 104 14.68 -0.22 -10.29
CA ALA A 104 15.95 -0.93 -10.29
C ALA A 104 16.30 -1.41 -11.70
#